data_AF-A0AAD2G8C1-F1
#
_entry.id   AF-A0AAD2G8C1-F1
#
_cell.length_a   1.000
_cell.length_b   1.000
_cell.length_c   1.000
_cell.angle_alpha   90.00
_cell.angle_beta   90.00
_cell.angle_gamma   90.00
#
_symmetry.space_group_name_H-M   'P 1'
#
loop_
_entity.id
_entity.type
_entity.pdbx_description
1 polymer ?
#
loop_
_entity_poly.entity_id
_entity_poly.type
_entity_poly.pdbx_seq_one_letter_code
_entity_poly.pdbx_strand_id
1 'polypeptide(L)'
;MDTSATVAASAAGVIVLGFWVAAVVYLFSYDKRDNGTTDSESKSHVYSWTFHVESLRFYGMLCFLVVLAAGALVTEKSGIDTIEDPTKTVIFELFGINHSCNWIDHNPVKMLAAMLFLPLVQIPWMLYTVFWHCRVAKSVKTGKVPKWLLNVSRILSPYNFIAMSQLHLWFVNNPNDTYGFTAHYIPYLMFQIAVCFIQLLNVLYLTYMGKLPWGVPTAVAGTYFALFTGTTILYAIFVITTIAGSPIIDATNSKGEELFTNILSLTWGALMVFGTLILSGKERLDGDNITLTIGDGMLQVESSSDEEIPTSSSR
;
A
#
# COMPACT_ATOMS: atom_id res chain seq x y z
N MET A 1 17.41 -8.09 24.15
CA MET A 1 17.86 -7.56 22.84
C MET A 1 19.20 -6.90 23.02
N ASP A 2 20.13 -7.15 22.12
CA ASP A 2 21.45 -6.52 22.13
C ASP A 2 21.31 -5.01 21.84
N THR A 3 22.07 -4.17 22.55
CA THR A 3 21.99 -2.70 22.45
C THR A 3 22.25 -2.19 21.02
N SER A 4 23.03 -2.95 20.25
CA SER A 4 23.33 -2.71 18.83
C SER A 4 22.08 -2.71 17.94
N ALA A 5 21.15 -3.65 18.15
CA ALA A 5 19.92 -3.80 17.37
C ALA A 5 18.94 -2.64 17.62
N THR A 6 18.80 -2.21 18.88
CA THR A 6 17.96 -1.06 19.25
C THR A 6 18.49 0.24 18.63
N VAL A 7 19.81 0.43 18.64
CA VAL A 7 20.44 1.60 18.02
C VAL A 7 20.24 1.60 16.50
N ALA A 8 20.44 0.47 15.82
CA ALA A 8 20.23 0.36 14.38
C ALA A 8 18.77 0.62 13.97
N ALA A 9 17.80 0.04 14.69
CA ALA A 9 16.38 0.30 14.46
C ALA A 9 16.01 1.78 14.69
N SER A 10 16.58 2.41 15.73
CA SER A 10 16.34 3.84 15.99
C SER A 10 16.90 4.75 14.89
N ALA A 11 18.08 4.44 14.35
CA ALA A 11 18.69 5.20 13.26
C ALA A 11 17.87 5.09 11.97
N ALA A 12 17.44 3.88 11.60
CA ALA A 12 16.57 3.67 10.44
C ALA A 12 15.24 4.42 10.58
N GLY A 13 14.62 4.39 11.77
CA GLY A 13 13.41 5.14 12.07
C GLY A 13 13.59 6.65 11.92
N VAL A 14 14.68 7.22 12.42
CA VAL A 14 15.00 8.65 12.29
C VAL A 14 15.20 9.05 10.83
N ILE A 15 15.91 8.22 10.04
CA ILE A 15 16.14 8.49 8.61
C ILE A 15 14.81 8.47 7.84
N VAL A 16 13.98 7.45 8.07
CA VAL A 16 12.65 7.32 7.44
C VAL A 16 11.77 8.53 7.79
N LEU A 17 11.73 8.92 9.06
CA LEU A 17 10.98 10.07 9.53
C LEU A 17 11.50 11.38 8.90
N GLY A 18 12.82 11.54 8.82
CA GLY A 18 13.46 12.70 8.21
C GLY A 18 13.13 12.86 6.72
N PHE A 19 13.23 11.77 5.95
CA PHE A 19 12.82 11.76 4.54
C PHE A 19 11.33 12.05 4.37
N TRP A 20 10.49 11.47 5.22
CA TRP A 20 9.06 11.74 5.21
C TRP A 20 8.77 13.23 5.43
N VAL A 21 9.30 13.83 6.50
CA VAL A 21 9.12 15.25 6.80
C VAL A 21 9.62 16.14 5.67
N ALA A 22 10.80 15.84 5.11
CA ALA A 22 11.37 16.60 4.00
C ALA A 22 10.49 16.52 2.74
N ALA A 23 9.98 15.35 2.39
CA ALA A 23 9.08 15.16 1.25
C ALA A 23 7.75 15.89 1.43
N VAL A 24 7.17 15.87 2.64
CA VAL A 24 5.97 16.65 2.97
C VAL A 24 6.24 18.14 2.76
N VAL A 25 7.32 18.69 3.36
CA VAL A 25 7.69 20.10 3.21
C VAL A 25 7.92 20.49 1.75
N TYR A 26 8.56 19.61 0.97
CA TYR A 26 8.77 19.82 -0.46
C TYR A 26 7.44 19.93 -1.22
N LEU A 27 6.50 18.99 -1.03
CA LEU A 27 5.21 18.99 -1.71
C LEU A 27 4.35 20.22 -1.36
N PHE A 28 4.43 20.72 -0.12
CA PHE A 28 3.78 21.98 0.26
C PHE A 28 4.45 23.21 -0.36
N SER A 29 5.76 23.16 -0.61
CA SER A 29 6.52 24.28 -1.18
C SER A 29 6.44 24.36 -2.70
N TYR A 30 6.34 23.22 -3.39
CA TYR A 30 6.29 23.13 -4.85
C TYR A 30 5.05 23.84 -5.43
N ASP A 31 3.87 23.58 -4.87
CA ASP A 31 2.60 24.14 -5.36
C ASP A 31 2.50 25.67 -5.19
N LYS A 32 3.25 26.24 -4.23
CA LYS A 32 3.37 27.71 -4.11
C LYS A 32 4.11 28.34 -5.28
N ARG A 33 4.99 27.59 -5.97
CA ARG A 33 5.76 28.09 -7.13
C ARG A 33 5.01 27.93 -8.44
N ASP A 34 4.17 26.91 -8.57
CA ASP A 34 3.51 26.50 -9.82
C ASP A 34 2.24 27.33 -10.15
N ASN A 35 1.78 28.20 -9.26
CA ASN A 35 0.65 29.11 -9.52
C ASN A 35 0.97 30.28 -10.49
N GLY A 36 2.15 30.29 -11.12
CA GLY A 36 2.66 31.43 -11.88
C GLY A 36 3.08 31.18 -13.33
N THR A 37 2.96 29.96 -13.88
CA THR A 37 3.44 29.65 -15.23
C THR A 37 2.39 28.90 -16.05
N THR A 38 1.55 29.66 -16.74
CA THR A 38 0.77 29.20 -17.90
C THR A 38 1.46 29.70 -19.15
N ASP A 39 2.05 28.77 -19.90
CA ASP A 39 2.17 28.74 -21.37
C ASP A 39 3.41 27.92 -21.73
N SER A 40 3.22 26.62 -21.96
CA SER A 40 4.20 25.85 -22.72
C SER A 40 3.67 25.66 -24.13
N GLU A 41 4.35 26.29 -25.09
CA GLU A 41 4.21 25.99 -26.51
C GLU A 41 4.21 24.48 -26.74
N SER A 42 3.35 24.03 -27.66
CA SER A 42 3.21 22.66 -28.14
C SER A 42 4.58 22.07 -28.53
N LYS A 43 5.21 21.33 -27.61
CA LYS A 43 6.41 20.54 -27.90
C LYS A 43 5.94 19.23 -28.53
N SER A 44 6.55 18.83 -29.65
CA SER A 44 6.24 17.56 -30.29
C SER A 44 6.53 16.40 -29.33
N HIS A 45 5.51 15.61 -29.02
CA HIS A 45 5.66 14.40 -28.22
C HIS A 45 6.10 13.23 -29.12
N VAL A 46 7.10 12.48 -28.68
CA VAL A 46 7.62 11.30 -29.41
C VAL A 46 6.84 10.04 -29.02
N TYR A 47 6.44 9.94 -27.75
CA TYR A 47 5.63 8.83 -27.24
C TYR A 47 4.55 9.32 -26.27
N SER A 48 3.37 8.72 -26.34
CA SER A 48 2.24 8.97 -25.42
C SER A 48 1.69 7.63 -24.94
N TRP A 49 1.56 7.47 -23.62
CA TRP A 49 0.97 6.28 -23.02
C TRP A 49 -0.17 6.64 -22.09
N THR A 50 -1.38 6.19 -22.43
CA THR A 50 -2.57 6.38 -21.63
C THR A 50 -2.91 5.10 -20.88
N PHE A 51 -3.06 5.19 -19.56
CA PHE A 51 -3.48 4.06 -18.72
C PHE A 51 -4.28 4.54 -17.50
N HIS A 52 -5.06 3.63 -16.95
CA HIS A 52 -5.83 3.89 -15.74
C HIS A 52 -4.96 3.72 -14.49
N VAL A 53 -4.88 4.73 -13.62
CA VAL A 53 -3.99 4.74 -12.43
C VAL A 53 -4.19 3.51 -11.55
N GLU A 54 -5.46 3.16 -11.30
CA GLU A 54 -5.83 1.99 -10.49
C GLU A 54 -5.38 0.65 -11.09
N SER A 55 -4.96 0.60 -12.36
CA SER A 55 -4.36 -0.62 -12.94
C SER A 55 -3.06 -1.00 -12.25
N LEU A 56 -2.29 -0.03 -11.77
CA LEU A 56 -1.04 -0.28 -11.04
C LEU A 56 -1.29 -0.95 -9.69
N ARG A 57 -2.26 -0.44 -8.92
CA ARG A 57 -2.65 -1.01 -7.61
C ARG A 57 -3.32 -2.38 -7.79
N PHE A 58 -4.21 -2.51 -8.76
CA PHE A 58 -4.87 -3.78 -9.09
C PHE A 58 -3.84 -4.85 -9.48
N TYR A 59 -2.95 -4.53 -10.42
CA TYR A 59 -1.89 -5.43 -10.87
C TYR A 59 -0.97 -5.83 -9.72
N GLY A 60 -0.48 -4.85 -8.95
CA GLY A 60 0.38 -5.12 -7.80
C GLY A 60 -0.27 -6.02 -6.76
N MET A 61 -1.57 -5.83 -6.47
CA MET A 61 -2.31 -6.71 -5.54
C MET A 61 -2.51 -8.12 -6.12
N LEU A 62 -2.79 -8.25 -7.42
CA LEU A 62 -2.93 -9.57 -8.05
C LEU A 62 -1.60 -10.33 -8.00
N CYS A 63 -0.50 -9.68 -8.39
CA CYS A 63 0.84 -10.24 -8.30
C CYS A 63 1.22 -10.58 -6.85
N PHE A 64 0.83 -9.75 -5.89
CA PHE A 64 1.03 -10.01 -4.46
C PHE A 64 0.41 -11.35 -4.05
N LEU A 65 -0.86 -11.57 -4.37
CA LEU A 65 -1.58 -12.81 -4.08
C LEU A 65 -0.95 -14.02 -4.79
N VAL A 66 -0.53 -13.86 -6.04
CA VAL A 66 0.15 -14.93 -6.78
C VAL A 66 1.47 -15.32 -6.12
N VAL A 67 2.28 -14.34 -5.68
CA VAL A 67 3.54 -14.62 -4.96
C VAL A 67 3.27 -15.36 -3.65
N LEU A 68 2.26 -14.95 -2.87
CA LEU A 68 1.89 -15.65 -1.63
C LEU A 68 1.42 -17.09 -1.89
N ALA A 69 0.54 -17.28 -2.88
CA ALA A 69 0.00 -18.60 -3.21
C ALA A 69 1.09 -19.53 -3.77
N ALA A 70 1.91 -19.04 -4.71
CA ALA A 70 3.02 -19.81 -5.26
C ALA A 70 4.05 -20.14 -4.18
N GLY A 71 4.34 -19.18 -3.29
CA GLY A 71 5.25 -19.40 -2.17
C GLY A 71 4.75 -20.50 -1.22
N ALA A 72 3.48 -20.45 -0.82
CA ALA A 72 2.88 -21.51 -0.01
C ALA A 72 2.96 -22.89 -0.69
N LEU A 73 2.63 -22.97 -1.98
CA LEU A 73 2.72 -24.23 -2.73
C LEU A 73 4.15 -24.76 -2.80
N VAL A 74 5.14 -23.91 -3.07
CA VAL A 74 6.54 -24.33 -3.17
C VAL A 74 7.07 -24.77 -1.80
N THR A 75 6.80 -24.03 -0.73
CA THR A 75 7.23 -24.39 0.63
C THR A 75 6.60 -25.69 1.12
N GLU A 76 5.35 -25.98 0.73
CA GLU A 76 4.69 -27.24 1.12
C GLU A 76 5.06 -28.44 0.23
N LYS A 77 5.40 -28.22 -1.05
CA LYS A 77 5.49 -29.31 -2.05
C LYS A 77 6.87 -29.52 -2.64
N SER A 78 7.82 -28.59 -2.49
CA SER A 78 9.14 -28.71 -3.14
C SER A 78 10.06 -29.74 -2.47
N GLY A 79 9.83 -30.06 -1.19
CA GLY A 79 10.74 -30.90 -0.40
C GLY A 79 12.05 -30.21 0.00
N ILE A 80 12.17 -28.90 -0.24
CA ILE A 80 13.34 -28.08 0.10
C ILE A 80 12.91 -27.06 1.17
N ASP A 81 13.57 -27.07 2.33
CA ASP A 81 13.29 -26.14 3.46
C ASP A 81 11.79 -26.08 3.81
N THR A 82 11.13 -27.24 3.80
CA THR A 82 9.70 -27.35 4.07
C THR A 82 9.42 -27.21 5.56
N ILE A 83 8.25 -26.68 5.90
CA ILE A 83 7.78 -26.59 7.29
C ILE A 83 7.34 -27.98 7.76
N GLU A 84 8.14 -28.62 8.61
CA GLU A 84 7.76 -29.91 9.22
C GLU A 84 6.59 -29.77 10.19
N ASP A 85 6.61 -28.70 11.01
CA ASP A 85 5.60 -28.40 12.01
C ASP A 85 5.36 -26.88 12.07
N PRO A 86 4.20 -26.40 11.59
CA PRO A 86 3.89 -24.97 11.55
C PRO A 86 3.68 -24.37 12.94
N THR A 87 3.62 -25.17 14.01
CA THR A 87 3.56 -24.66 15.39
C THR A 87 4.93 -24.43 16.03
N LYS A 88 6.01 -24.83 15.35
CA LYS A 88 7.39 -24.72 15.84
C LYS A 88 8.22 -23.67 15.11
N THR A 89 7.57 -22.81 14.34
CA THR A 89 8.26 -21.73 13.66
C THR A 89 8.41 -20.54 14.60
N VAL A 90 9.47 -19.75 14.43
CA VAL A 90 9.70 -18.52 15.23
C VAL A 90 8.50 -17.57 15.14
N ILE A 91 7.81 -17.57 14.00
CA ILE A 91 6.58 -16.81 13.80
C ILE A 91 5.48 -17.29 14.75
N PHE A 92 5.23 -18.60 14.78
CA PHE A 92 4.21 -19.15 15.66
C PHE A 92 4.57 -18.95 17.13
N GLU A 93 5.84 -19.14 17.50
CA GLU A 93 6.32 -18.92 18.87
C GLU A 93 6.10 -17.48 19.34
N LEU A 94 6.20 -16.49 18.44
CA LEU A 94 6.07 -15.07 18.79
C LEU A 94 4.65 -14.54 18.70
N PHE A 95 3.88 -14.99 17.71
CA PHE A 95 2.53 -14.47 17.45
C PHE A 95 1.42 -15.42 17.89
N GLY A 96 1.73 -16.64 18.29
CA GLY A 96 0.79 -17.70 18.66
C GLY A 96 -0.14 -18.15 17.52
N ILE A 97 0.08 -17.65 16.30
CA ILE A 97 -0.73 -17.94 15.12
C ILE A 97 0.14 -18.08 13.88
N ASN A 98 -0.32 -18.91 12.94
CA ASN A 98 0.28 -19.01 11.61
C ASN A 98 -0.25 -17.90 10.71
N HIS A 99 0.66 -17.20 10.02
CA HIS A 99 0.30 -16.21 8.99
C HIS A 99 1.17 -16.41 7.75
N SER A 100 0.83 -15.74 6.64
CA SER A 100 1.41 -16.03 5.32
C SER A 100 2.93 -16.00 5.26
N CYS A 101 3.60 -15.15 6.06
CA CYS A 101 5.06 -15.11 6.19
C CYS A 101 5.66 -16.48 6.52
N ASN A 102 4.96 -17.30 7.32
CA ASN A 102 5.40 -18.65 7.69
C ASN A 102 5.70 -19.50 6.47
N TRP A 103 4.99 -19.30 5.36
CA TRP A 103 5.21 -20.06 4.13
C TRP A 103 6.20 -19.40 3.17
N ILE A 104 6.43 -18.09 3.24
CA ILE A 104 7.24 -17.36 2.26
C ILE A 104 8.65 -17.04 2.75
N ASP A 105 8.94 -17.30 4.04
CA ASP A 105 10.26 -17.04 4.66
C ASP A 105 11.29 -18.17 4.48
N HIS A 106 10.91 -19.27 3.83
CA HIS A 106 11.76 -20.43 3.57
C HIS A 106 12.42 -20.38 2.19
N ASN A 107 13.62 -20.94 2.05
CA ASN A 107 14.32 -21.03 0.76
C ASN A 107 13.83 -22.22 -0.07
N PRO A 108 13.67 -22.10 -1.41
CA PRO A 108 14.05 -20.99 -2.27
C PRO A 108 12.98 -19.90 -2.41
N VAL A 109 11.81 -20.07 -1.78
CA VAL A 109 10.65 -19.17 -1.94
C VAL A 109 11.00 -17.74 -1.56
N LYS A 110 11.66 -17.56 -0.42
CA LYS A 110 12.13 -16.26 0.07
C LYS A 110 12.96 -15.51 -0.98
N MET A 111 13.91 -16.20 -1.63
CA MET A 111 14.74 -15.62 -2.69
C MET A 111 13.93 -15.24 -3.93
N LEU A 112 13.05 -16.14 -4.39
CA LEU A 112 12.21 -15.90 -5.56
C LEU A 112 11.23 -14.75 -5.30
N ALA A 113 10.62 -14.72 -4.11
CA ALA A 113 9.78 -13.63 -3.66
C ALA A 113 10.58 -12.33 -3.65
N ALA A 114 11.74 -12.26 -3.00
CA ALA A 114 12.57 -11.04 -2.99
C ALA A 114 12.87 -10.51 -4.41
N MET A 115 13.18 -11.39 -5.37
CA MET A 115 13.48 -11.00 -6.75
C MET A 115 12.25 -10.54 -7.54
N LEU A 116 11.14 -11.27 -7.45
CA LEU A 116 9.94 -11.01 -8.24
C LEU A 116 9.09 -9.89 -7.65
N PHE A 117 9.15 -9.72 -6.34
CA PHE A 117 8.28 -8.81 -5.65
C PHE A 117 8.57 -7.34 -5.95
N LEU A 118 9.85 -7.00 -6.11
CA LEU A 118 10.26 -5.65 -6.43
C LEU A 118 9.61 -5.13 -7.73
N PRO A 119 9.79 -5.79 -8.90
CA PRO A 119 9.19 -5.32 -10.15
C PRO A 119 7.67 -5.54 -10.23
N LEU A 120 7.13 -6.61 -9.64
CA LEU A 120 5.72 -6.98 -9.84
C LEU A 120 4.76 -6.35 -8.83
N VAL A 121 5.23 -6.01 -7.64
CA VAL A 121 4.36 -5.50 -6.55
C VAL A 121 4.83 -4.14 -6.08
N GLN A 122 6.07 -4.03 -5.62
CA GLN A 122 6.59 -2.82 -4.98
C GLN A 122 6.60 -1.62 -5.95
N ILE A 123 7.20 -1.76 -7.14
CA ILE A 123 7.28 -0.66 -8.12
C ILE A 123 5.88 -0.18 -8.54
N PRO A 124 4.93 -1.06 -8.93
CA PRO A 124 3.57 -0.63 -9.26
C PRO A 124 2.88 0.16 -8.14
N TRP A 125 3.01 -0.26 -6.88
CA TRP A 125 2.41 0.45 -5.74
C TRP A 125 3.07 1.81 -5.45
N MET A 126 4.38 1.91 -5.64
CA MET A 126 5.10 3.19 -5.52
C MET A 126 4.66 4.17 -6.62
N LEU A 127 4.61 3.72 -7.88
CA LEU A 127 4.11 4.53 -9.00
C LEU A 127 2.66 4.94 -8.80
N TYR A 128 1.82 4.01 -8.35
CA TYR A 128 0.43 4.28 -7.99
C TYR A 128 0.33 5.44 -7.00
N THR A 129 1.12 5.42 -5.92
CA THR A 129 1.09 6.47 -4.89
C THR A 129 1.43 7.85 -5.46
N VAL A 130 2.38 7.93 -6.38
CA VAL A 130 2.76 9.17 -7.07
C VAL A 130 1.63 9.65 -7.99
N PHE A 131 1.15 8.79 -8.88
CA PHE A 131 0.10 9.16 -9.84
C PHE A 131 -1.22 9.49 -9.15
N TRP A 132 -1.55 8.82 -8.06
CA TRP A 132 -2.72 9.13 -7.25
C TRP A 132 -2.63 10.52 -6.62
N HIS A 133 -1.45 10.92 -6.12
CA HIS A 133 -1.22 12.29 -5.62
C HIS A 133 -1.44 13.33 -6.72
N CYS A 134 -0.83 13.12 -7.90
CA CYS A 134 -1.00 13.99 -9.06
C CYS A 134 -2.47 14.11 -9.48
N ARG A 135 -3.21 12.99 -9.47
CA ARG A 135 -4.65 12.92 -9.75
C ARG A 135 -5.44 13.83 -8.81
N VAL A 136 -5.23 13.73 -7.50
CA VAL A 136 -5.92 14.61 -6.53
C VAL A 136 -5.55 16.07 -6.71
N ALA A 137 -4.27 16.38 -6.95
CA ALA A 137 -3.83 17.75 -7.18
C ALA A 137 -4.55 18.37 -8.39
N LYS A 138 -4.67 17.63 -9.49
CA LYS A 138 -5.45 18.04 -10.66
C LYS A 138 -6.93 18.24 -10.32
N SER A 139 -7.56 17.27 -9.66
CA SER A 139 -8.98 17.36 -9.30
C SER A 139 -9.28 18.53 -8.35
N VAL A 140 -8.34 18.95 -7.51
CA VAL A 140 -8.45 20.18 -6.72
C VAL A 140 -8.35 21.43 -7.60
N LYS A 141 -7.38 21.47 -8.54
CA LYS A 141 -7.24 22.58 -9.49
C LYS A 141 -8.51 22.77 -10.34
N THR A 142 -9.19 21.68 -10.71
CA THR A 142 -10.46 21.72 -11.47
C THR A 142 -11.72 21.82 -10.58
N GLY A 143 -11.58 21.97 -9.27
CA GLY A 143 -12.72 22.12 -8.35
C GLY A 143 -13.58 20.87 -8.14
N LYS A 144 -13.14 19.69 -8.61
CA LYS A 144 -13.88 18.42 -8.46
C LYS A 144 -13.80 17.84 -7.05
N VAL A 145 -12.72 18.13 -6.31
CA VAL A 145 -12.52 17.68 -4.92
C VAL A 145 -11.98 18.83 -4.05
N PRO A 146 -12.21 18.83 -2.72
CA PRO A 146 -11.81 19.92 -1.86
C PRO A 146 -10.29 19.97 -1.58
N LYS A 147 -9.76 21.18 -1.34
CA LYS A 147 -8.32 21.41 -1.07
C LYS A 147 -7.77 20.62 0.12
N TRP A 148 -8.60 20.34 1.13
CA TRP A 148 -8.15 19.59 2.31
C TRP A 148 -7.73 18.16 1.94
N LEU A 149 -8.36 17.54 0.93
CA LEU A 149 -8.00 16.18 0.49
C LEU A 149 -6.60 16.16 -0.12
N LEU A 150 -6.21 17.22 -0.84
CA LEU A 150 -4.85 17.39 -1.32
C LEU A 150 -3.86 17.56 -0.14
N ASN A 151 -4.22 18.31 0.90
CA ASN A 151 -3.36 18.44 2.09
C ASN A 151 -3.16 17.10 2.79
N VAL A 152 -4.21 16.28 2.92
CA VAL A 152 -4.09 14.92 3.47
C VAL A 152 -3.20 14.06 2.57
N SER A 153 -3.38 14.13 1.24
CA SER A 153 -2.51 13.43 0.29
C SER A 153 -1.04 13.87 0.41
N ARG A 154 -0.74 15.16 0.62
CA ARG A 154 0.64 15.65 0.82
C ARG A 154 1.32 15.05 2.03
N ILE A 155 0.56 14.68 3.06
CA ILE A 155 1.08 14.06 4.27
C ILE A 155 1.23 12.55 4.07
N LEU A 156 0.19 11.89 3.55
CA LEU A 156 0.11 10.44 3.47
C LEU A 156 0.86 9.84 2.27
N SER A 157 0.89 10.50 1.11
CA SER A 157 1.56 9.97 -0.08
C SER A 157 3.07 9.77 0.13
N PRO A 158 3.82 10.72 0.75
CA PRO A 158 5.22 10.47 1.10
C PRO A 158 5.42 9.28 2.05
N TYR A 159 4.57 9.14 3.08
CA TYR A 159 4.62 7.98 3.98
C TYR A 159 4.39 6.69 3.21
N ASN A 160 3.33 6.63 2.41
CA ASN A 160 2.98 5.45 1.60
C ASN A 160 4.11 5.08 0.64
N PHE A 161 4.75 6.07 0.01
CA PHE A 161 5.88 5.83 -0.89
C PHE A 161 7.07 5.20 -0.16
N ILE A 162 7.43 5.71 1.02
CA ILE A 162 8.53 5.19 1.83
C ILE A 162 8.20 3.81 2.40
N ALA A 163 6.98 3.61 2.90
CA ALA A 163 6.52 2.30 3.39
C ALA A 163 6.57 1.25 2.27
N MET A 164 6.07 1.58 1.08
CA MET A 164 6.10 0.68 -0.07
C MET A 164 7.53 0.44 -0.57
N SER A 165 8.43 1.42 -0.50
CA SER A 165 9.83 1.23 -0.93
C SER A 165 10.62 0.27 -0.05
N GLN A 166 10.15 0.02 1.17
CA GLN A 166 10.75 -0.94 2.10
C GLN A 166 10.14 -2.33 2.02
N LEU A 167 9.10 -2.53 1.20
CA LEU A 167 8.30 -3.75 1.25
C LEU A 167 9.14 -5.00 1.04
N HIS A 168 10.08 -5.03 0.08
CA HIS A 168 10.99 -6.17 -0.14
C HIS A 168 11.79 -6.63 1.10
N LEU A 169 12.02 -5.78 2.10
CA LEU A 169 12.84 -6.10 3.27
C LEU A 169 12.28 -7.26 4.11
N TRP A 170 10.96 -7.49 4.09
CA TRP A 170 10.37 -8.68 4.72
C TRP A 170 10.83 -10.01 4.10
N PHE A 171 11.31 -10.02 2.85
CA PHE A 171 11.84 -11.23 2.20
C PHE A 171 13.35 -11.30 2.27
N VAL A 172 14.03 -10.24 2.68
CA VAL A 172 15.49 -10.24 2.78
C VAL A 172 15.87 -10.62 4.21
N ASN A 173 15.20 -10.03 5.19
CA ASN A 173 15.50 -10.24 6.60
C ASN A 173 14.87 -11.55 7.10
N ASN A 174 15.70 -12.46 7.62
CA ASN A 174 15.20 -13.71 8.21
C ASN A 174 14.65 -13.42 9.62
N PRO A 175 13.38 -13.76 9.93
CA PRO A 175 12.85 -13.54 11.27
C PRO A 175 13.59 -14.34 12.36
N ASN A 176 14.34 -15.38 12.00
CA ASN A 176 15.11 -16.20 12.93
C ASN A 176 16.40 -15.50 13.42
N ASP A 177 16.84 -14.42 12.75
CA ASP A 177 18.01 -13.66 13.16
C ASP A 177 17.63 -12.59 14.21
N THR A 178 18.50 -12.34 15.19
CA THR A 178 18.21 -11.42 16.32
C THR A 178 17.79 -10.01 15.88
N TYR A 179 18.41 -9.47 14.83
CA TYR A 179 17.99 -8.21 14.19
C TYR A 179 16.99 -8.42 13.05
N GLY A 180 17.05 -9.59 12.41
CA GLY A 180 16.24 -9.91 11.25
C GLY A 180 14.75 -9.91 11.57
N PHE A 181 14.33 -10.31 12.78
CA PHE A 181 12.95 -10.16 13.24
C PHE A 181 12.43 -8.72 13.15
N THR A 182 13.09 -7.77 13.81
CA THR A 182 12.66 -6.37 13.79
C THR A 182 12.70 -5.79 12.38
N ALA A 183 13.74 -6.10 11.62
CA ALA A 183 13.91 -5.63 10.25
C ALA A 183 12.95 -6.30 9.25
N HIS A 184 12.32 -7.43 9.62
CA HIS A 184 11.26 -8.09 8.87
C HIS A 184 9.89 -7.45 9.16
N TYR A 185 9.55 -7.28 10.45
CA TYR A 185 8.21 -6.89 10.86
C TYR A 185 7.92 -5.38 10.83
N ILE A 186 8.95 -4.52 10.95
CA ILE A 186 8.74 -3.06 10.79
C ILE A 186 8.24 -2.71 9.37
N PRO A 187 8.90 -3.18 8.28
CA PRO A 187 8.40 -2.95 6.93
C PRO A 187 7.00 -3.52 6.70
N TYR A 188 6.72 -4.71 7.27
CA TYR A 188 5.38 -5.31 7.19
C TYR A 188 4.32 -4.40 7.84
N LEU A 189 4.57 -3.94 9.06
CA LEU A 189 3.67 -3.03 9.77
C LEU A 189 3.47 -1.71 9.00
N MET A 190 4.55 -1.14 8.46
CA MET A 190 4.47 0.07 7.63
C MET A 190 3.61 -0.15 6.39
N PHE A 191 3.74 -1.30 5.74
CA PHE A 191 2.89 -1.69 4.61
C PHE A 191 1.42 -1.78 5.02
N GLN A 192 1.09 -2.41 6.14
CA GLN A 192 -0.30 -2.52 6.60
C GLN A 192 -0.96 -1.15 6.78
N ILE A 193 -0.24 -0.23 7.44
CA ILE A 193 -0.68 1.16 7.64
C ILE A 193 -0.80 1.89 6.30
N ALA A 194 0.18 1.73 5.40
CA ALA A 194 0.16 2.37 4.09
C ALA A 194 -1.02 1.91 3.22
N VAL A 195 -1.36 0.61 3.24
CA VAL A 195 -2.55 0.10 2.54
C VAL A 195 -3.83 0.71 3.14
N CYS A 196 -3.93 0.83 4.46
CA CYS A 196 -5.05 1.51 5.12
C CYS A 196 -5.18 2.97 4.66
N PHE A 197 -4.07 3.72 4.62
CA PHE A 197 -4.07 5.11 4.11
C PHE A 197 -4.42 5.20 2.63
N ILE A 198 -3.90 4.32 1.79
CA ILE A 198 -4.25 4.26 0.36
C ILE A 198 -5.75 4.03 0.20
N GLN A 199 -6.33 3.09 0.94
CA GLN A 199 -7.77 2.83 0.86
C GLN A 199 -8.61 4.00 1.40
N LEU A 200 -8.21 4.62 2.51
CA LEU A 200 -8.83 5.84 3.03
C LEU A 200 -8.93 6.91 1.94
N LEU A 201 -7.78 7.21 1.35
CA LEU A 201 -7.61 8.22 0.33
C LEU A 201 -8.52 7.96 -0.88
N ASN A 202 -8.58 6.71 -1.36
CA ASN A 202 -9.49 6.32 -2.44
C ASN A 202 -10.96 6.49 -2.09
N VAL A 203 -11.40 5.97 -0.93
CA VAL A 203 -12.80 6.09 -0.52
C VAL A 203 -13.21 7.55 -0.40
N LEU A 204 -12.38 8.40 0.21
CA LEU A 204 -12.63 9.84 0.28
C LEU A 204 -12.74 10.45 -1.12
N TYR A 205 -11.78 10.17 -2.00
CA TYR A 205 -11.77 10.70 -3.36
C TYR A 205 -13.04 10.29 -4.13
N LEU A 206 -13.38 9.00 -4.13
CA LEU A 206 -14.57 8.48 -4.80
C LEU A 206 -15.87 9.02 -4.21
N THR A 207 -15.91 9.26 -2.91
CA THR A 207 -17.07 9.88 -2.25
C THR A 207 -17.31 11.30 -2.79
N TYR A 208 -16.25 12.11 -2.93
CA TYR A 208 -16.36 13.45 -3.51
C TYR A 208 -16.69 13.44 -5.01
N MET A 209 -16.15 12.46 -5.74
CA MET A 209 -16.43 12.30 -7.16
C MET A 209 -17.84 11.73 -7.43
N GLY A 210 -18.56 11.27 -6.40
CA GLY A 210 -19.84 10.59 -6.57
C GLY A 210 -19.71 9.24 -7.30
N LYS A 211 -18.53 8.61 -7.24
CA LYS A 211 -18.15 7.40 -8.01
C LYS A 211 -17.93 6.18 -7.11
N LEU A 212 -18.59 6.09 -5.95
CA LEU A 212 -18.51 4.88 -5.13
C LEU A 212 -19.02 3.66 -5.92
N PRO A 213 -18.35 2.50 -5.85
CA PRO A 213 -18.76 1.32 -6.60
C PRO A 213 -20.20 0.93 -6.36
N TRP A 214 -20.89 0.50 -7.42
CA TRP A 214 -22.25 -0.07 -7.37
C TRP A 214 -23.30 0.81 -6.67
N GLY A 215 -23.10 2.12 -6.63
CA GLY A 215 -23.99 3.03 -5.92
C GLY A 215 -24.02 2.79 -4.41
N VAL A 216 -22.94 2.22 -3.84
CA VAL A 216 -22.81 2.01 -2.40
C VAL A 216 -23.02 3.34 -1.68
N PRO A 217 -23.96 3.43 -0.72
CA PRO A 217 -24.18 4.64 0.04
C PRO A 217 -22.92 5.07 0.78
N THR A 218 -22.66 6.37 0.87
CA THR A 218 -21.50 6.93 1.59
C THR A 218 -21.38 6.39 3.02
N ALA A 219 -22.50 6.16 3.70
CA ALA A 219 -22.52 5.58 5.04
C ALA A 219 -21.92 4.18 5.08
N VAL A 220 -22.20 3.33 4.09
CA VAL A 220 -21.67 1.95 4.01
C VAL A 220 -20.17 1.99 3.70
N ALA A 221 -19.73 2.87 2.80
CA ALA A 221 -18.31 3.09 2.54
C ALA A 221 -17.58 3.59 3.80
N GLY A 222 -18.22 4.47 4.56
CA GLY A 222 -17.73 4.95 5.87
C GLY A 222 -17.60 3.83 6.90
N THR A 223 -18.60 2.95 7.01
CA THR A 223 -18.55 1.78 7.92
C THR A 223 -17.44 0.82 7.54
N TYR A 224 -17.30 0.50 6.24
CA TYR A 224 -16.20 -0.32 5.75
C TYR A 224 -14.85 0.27 6.14
N PHE A 225 -14.67 1.58 5.93
CA PHE A 225 -13.44 2.28 6.26
C PHE A 225 -13.16 2.31 7.78
N ALA A 226 -14.18 2.58 8.59
CA ALA A 226 -14.07 2.58 10.05
C ALA A 226 -13.65 1.20 10.57
N LEU A 227 -14.26 0.14 10.02
CA LEU A 227 -13.89 -1.24 10.36
C LEU A 227 -12.45 -1.55 9.93
N PHE A 228 -12.06 -1.22 8.70
CA PHE A 228 -10.71 -1.50 8.21
C PHE A 228 -9.62 -0.72 8.95
N THR A 229 -9.91 0.53 9.32
CA THR A 229 -9.03 1.35 10.15
C THR A 229 -8.93 0.78 11.57
N GLY A 230 -10.06 0.43 12.17
CA GLY A 230 -10.10 -0.17 13.51
C GLY A 230 -9.30 -1.46 13.57
N THR A 231 -9.49 -2.37 12.61
CA THR A 231 -8.71 -3.62 12.55
C THR A 231 -7.24 -3.37 12.28
N THR A 232 -6.88 -2.41 11.42
CA THR A 232 -5.48 -2.02 11.18
C THR A 232 -4.82 -1.48 12.46
N ILE A 233 -5.49 -0.60 13.20
CA ILE A 233 -4.97 -0.04 14.46
C ILE A 233 -4.80 -1.15 15.51
N LEU A 234 -5.81 -1.99 15.70
CA LEU A 234 -5.74 -3.09 16.66
C LEU A 234 -4.60 -4.06 16.31
N TYR A 235 -4.46 -4.42 15.03
CA TYR A 235 -3.39 -5.29 14.57
C TYR A 235 -2.00 -4.63 14.73
N ALA A 236 -1.89 -3.34 14.43
CA ALA A 236 -0.66 -2.57 14.64
C ALA A 236 -0.25 -2.54 16.12
N ILE A 237 -1.19 -2.29 17.03
CA ILE A 237 -0.94 -2.31 18.48
C ILE A 237 -0.46 -3.69 18.90
N PHE A 238 -1.16 -4.75 18.47
CA PHE A 238 -0.76 -6.13 18.72
C PHE A 238 0.71 -6.36 18.29
N VAL A 239 1.06 -6.12 17.02
CA VAL A 239 2.41 -6.31 16.49
C VAL A 239 3.45 -5.47 17.24
N ILE A 240 3.20 -4.18 17.50
CA ILE A 240 4.14 -3.29 18.20
C ILE A 240 4.41 -3.81 19.62
N THR A 241 3.37 -4.23 20.34
CA THR A 241 3.49 -4.69 21.72
C THR A 241 4.20 -6.04 21.80
N THR A 242 3.98 -6.93 20.83
CA THR A 242 4.74 -8.18 20.67
C THR A 242 6.21 -7.90 20.37
N ILE A 243 6.53 -7.00 19.43
CA ILE A 243 7.92 -6.62 19.10
C ILE A 243 8.62 -6.00 20.32
N ALA A 244 7.90 -5.23 21.14
CA ALA A 244 8.43 -4.65 22.37
C ALA A 244 8.66 -5.67 23.50
N GLY A 245 8.26 -6.94 23.32
CA GLY A 245 8.38 -7.98 24.34
C GLY A 245 7.37 -7.82 25.48
N SER A 246 6.25 -7.13 25.23
CA SER A 246 5.17 -6.93 26.21
C SER A 246 3.82 -7.00 25.49
N PRO A 247 3.46 -8.16 24.90
CA PRO A 247 2.24 -8.31 24.12
C PRO A 247 1.02 -7.97 24.99
N ILE A 248 0.17 -7.06 24.50
CA ILE A 248 -1.13 -6.77 25.17
C ILE A 248 -2.10 -7.94 24.98
N ILE A 249 -1.97 -8.64 23.85
CA ILE A 249 -2.70 -9.85 23.51
C ILE A 249 -1.65 -10.89 23.12
N ASP A 250 -1.67 -12.03 23.78
CA ASP A 250 -0.72 -13.10 23.61
C ASP A 250 -1.47 -14.38 23.26
N ALA A 251 -1.55 -14.63 21.95
CA ALA A 251 -2.19 -15.82 21.41
C ALA A 251 -1.58 -17.15 21.90
N THR A 252 -0.40 -17.14 22.53
CA THR A 252 0.20 -18.34 23.13
C THR A 252 -0.37 -18.65 24.51
N ASN A 253 -0.97 -17.67 25.21
CA ASN A 253 -1.45 -17.84 26.59
C ASN A 253 -2.82 -18.52 26.69
N SER A 254 -3.72 -18.29 25.73
CA SER A 254 -5.06 -18.88 25.77
C SER A 254 -5.70 -19.06 24.39
N LYS A 255 -6.54 -20.09 24.26
CA LYS A 255 -7.34 -20.35 23.03
C LYS A 255 -8.24 -19.18 22.64
N GLY A 256 -8.67 -18.37 23.62
CA GLY A 256 -9.50 -17.19 23.36
C GLY A 256 -8.72 -16.08 22.66
N GLU A 257 -7.48 -15.83 23.12
CA GLU A 257 -6.58 -14.84 22.52
C GLU A 257 -6.07 -15.30 21.15
N GLU A 258 -5.80 -16.61 21.00
CA GLU A 258 -5.49 -17.23 19.70
C GLU A 258 -6.63 -17.02 18.69
N LEU A 259 -7.86 -17.36 19.08
CA LEU A 259 -9.04 -17.19 18.22
C LEU A 259 -9.26 -15.72 17.86
N PHE A 260 -9.15 -14.81 18.83
CA PHE A 260 -9.28 -13.38 18.59
C PHE A 260 -8.26 -12.88 17.57
N THR A 261 -6.99 -13.25 17.73
CA THR A 261 -5.89 -12.82 16.86
C THR A 261 -6.06 -13.37 15.44
N ASN A 262 -6.49 -14.63 15.31
CA ASN A 262 -6.84 -15.24 14.03
C ASN A 262 -7.98 -14.49 13.33
N ILE A 263 -9.08 -14.20 14.04
CA ILE A 263 -10.21 -13.43 13.48
C ILE A 263 -9.77 -12.04 13.05
N LEU A 264 -8.98 -11.35 13.88
CA LEU A 264 -8.46 -10.02 13.58
C LEU A 264 -7.60 -10.03 12.31
N SER A 265 -6.65 -10.95 12.21
CA SER A 265 -5.74 -11.11 11.08
C SER A 265 -6.50 -11.43 9.78
N LEU A 266 -7.40 -12.41 9.82
CA LEU A 266 -8.23 -12.81 8.67
C LEU A 266 -9.15 -11.68 8.22
N THR A 267 -9.79 -10.99 9.17
CA THR A 267 -10.66 -9.85 8.88
C THR A 267 -9.88 -8.72 8.23
N TRP A 268 -8.71 -8.37 8.77
CA TRP A 268 -7.84 -7.37 8.19
C TRP A 268 -7.39 -7.75 6.78
N GLY A 269 -6.92 -8.99 6.59
CA GLY A 269 -6.48 -9.50 5.29
C GLY A 269 -7.60 -9.51 4.24
N ALA A 270 -8.80 -9.97 4.62
CA ALA A 270 -9.97 -9.96 3.74
C ALA A 270 -10.36 -8.53 3.34
N LEU A 271 -10.48 -7.61 4.30
CA LEU A 271 -10.80 -6.21 4.02
C LEU A 271 -9.73 -5.59 3.11
N MET A 272 -8.45 -5.85 3.37
CA MET A 272 -7.33 -5.36 2.57
C MET A 272 -7.41 -5.84 1.12
N VAL A 273 -7.58 -7.15 0.90
CA VAL A 273 -7.62 -7.75 -0.44
C VAL A 273 -8.87 -7.36 -1.19
N PHE A 274 -10.06 -7.58 -0.61
CA PHE A 274 -11.33 -7.31 -1.28
C PHE A 274 -11.50 -5.82 -1.52
N GLY A 275 -11.23 -4.97 -0.53
CA GLY A 275 -11.27 -3.53 -0.70
C GLY A 275 -10.38 -3.05 -1.82
N THR A 276 -9.14 -3.57 -1.87
CA THR A 276 -8.21 -3.17 -2.92
C THR A 276 -8.67 -3.62 -4.31
N LEU A 277 -9.00 -4.90 -4.49
CA LEU A 277 -9.37 -5.44 -5.79
C LEU A 277 -10.71 -4.88 -6.30
N ILE A 278 -11.70 -4.74 -5.42
CA ILE A 278 -13.03 -4.21 -5.78
C ILE A 278 -12.94 -2.74 -6.15
N LEU A 279 -12.34 -1.90 -5.29
CA LEU A 279 -12.24 -0.47 -5.54
C LEU A 279 -11.42 -0.22 -6.82
N SER A 280 -10.25 -0.86 -6.94
CA SER A 280 -9.40 -0.68 -8.13
C SER A 280 -10.07 -1.21 -9.39
N GLY A 281 -10.69 -2.40 -9.32
CA GLY A 281 -11.32 -3.05 -10.46
C GLY A 281 -12.50 -2.24 -11.01
N LYS A 282 -13.34 -1.69 -10.12
CA LYS A 282 -14.46 -0.85 -10.54
C LYS A 282 -14.01 0.50 -11.08
N GLU A 283 -13.07 1.16 -10.40
CA GLU A 283 -12.56 2.47 -10.84
C GLU A 283 -11.95 2.37 -12.25
N ARG A 284 -11.26 1.27 -12.58
CA ARG A 284 -10.72 1.05 -13.93
C ARG A 284 -11.75 1.10 -15.05
N LEU A 285 -13.03 0.93 -14.73
CA LEU A 285 -14.15 1.03 -15.68
C LEU A 285 -14.69 2.47 -15.81
N ASP A 286 -14.28 3.40 -14.95
CA ASP A 286 -14.82 4.76 -14.86
C ASP A 286 -14.03 5.81 -15.66
N GLY A 287 -13.06 5.36 -16.47
CA GLY A 287 -12.38 6.18 -17.50
C GLY A 287 -11.34 7.20 -16.99
N ASP A 288 -10.96 7.15 -15.71
CA ASP A 288 -10.02 8.11 -15.09
C ASP A 288 -8.57 7.76 -15.46
N ASN A 289 -8.22 8.09 -16.71
CA ASN A 289 -6.93 7.78 -17.31
C ASN A 289 -5.91 8.91 -17.12
N ILE A 290 -4.65 8.50 -16.94
CA ILE A 290 -3.48 9.36 -17.05
C ILE A 290 -2.76 9.04 -18.37
N THR A 291 -2.39 10.10 -19.07
CA THR A 291 -1.56 10.10 -20.26
C THR A 291 -0.18 10.63 -19.90
N LEU A 292 0.84 9.78 -20.02
CA LEU A 292 2.24 10.18 -19.93
C LEU A 292 2.75 10.51 -21.32
N THR A 293 3.20 11.74 -21.53
CA THR A 293 3.84 12.16 -22.77
C THR A 293 5.34 12.35 -22.56
N ILE A 294 6.13 11.77 -23.46
CA ILE A 294 7.59 11.89 -23.50
C ILE A 294 7.93 12.67 -24.77
N GLY A 295 8.36 13.92 -24.60
CA GLY A 295 8.92 14.75 -25.67
C GLY A 295 10.43 14.99 -25.49
N ASP A 296 11.05 15.70 -26.43
CA ASP A 296 12.51 15.94 -26.51
C ASP A 296 13.15 16.70 -25.32
N GLY A 297 12.42 16.93 -24.22
CA GLY A 297 12.99 17.68 -23.09
C GLY A 297 12.36 17.53 -21.71
N MET A 298 11.30 16.77 -21.47
CA MET A 298 10.82 16.38 -20.12
C MET A 298 9.56 15.51 -20.20
N LEU A 299 9.32 14.70 -19.15
CA LEU A 299 8.11 13.89 -18.98
C LEU A 299 6.95 14.79 -18.54
N GLN A 300 5.87 14.87 -19.32
CA GLN A 300 4.63 15.58 -18.97
C GLN A 300 3.51 14.57 -18.65
N VAL A 301 2.69 14.90 -17.66
CA VAL A 301 1.58 14.05 -17.19
C VAL A 301 0.27 14.79 -17.44
N GLU A 302 -0.44 14.42 -18.49
CA GLU A 302 -1.76 14.96 -18.82
C GLU A 302 -2.83 13.93 -18.44
N SER A 303 -3.97 14.35 -17.92
CA SER A 303 -5.12 13.42 -17.78
C SER A 303 -6.18 13.84 -18.79
N SER A 304 -6.74 12.89 -19.54
CA SER A 304 -7.81 13.21 -20.50
C SER A 304 -9.01 13.75 -19.73
N SER A 305 -9.43 14.98 -20.01
CA SER A 305 -10.77 15.44 -19.60
C SER A 305 -11.80 14.66 -20.40
N ASP A 306 -12.85 14.22 -19.73
CA ASP A 306 -14.01 13.56 -20.33
C ASP A 306 -14.40 14.31 -21.63
N GLU A 307 -14.34 13.62 -22.77
CA GLU A 307 -15.01 14.09 -23.98
C GLU A 307 -16.48 14.26 -23.61
N GLU A 308 -17.00 15.49 -23.72
CA GLU A 308 -18.42 15.74 -23.59
C GLU A 308 -19.13 14.85 -24.61
N ILE A 309 -19.81 13.80 -24.12
CA ILE A 309 -20.71 13.00 -24.94
C ILE A 309 -21.75 13.99 -25.47
N PRO A 310 -21.82 14.22 -26.80
CA PRO A 310 -22.75 15.18 -27.35
C PRO A 310 -24.16 14.72 -27.00
N THR A 311 -24.84 15.49 -26.16
CA THR A 311 -26.24 15.28 -25.86
C THR A 311 -27.01 15.57 -27.15
N SER A 312 -27.49 14.51 -27.80
CA SER A 312 -28.37 14.63 -28.95
C SER A 312 -29.64 15.35 -28.48
N SER A 313 -29.78 16.63 -28.84
CA SER A 313 -31.02 17.37 -28.67
C SER A 313 -32.10 16.70 -29.53
N SER A 314 -32.97 15.90 -28.90
CA SER A 314 -34.18 15.42 -29.54
C SER A 314 -35.17 16.58 -29.65
N ARG A 315 -35.56 16.88 -30.89
CA ARG A 315 -36.73 17.69 -31.26
C ARG A 315 -38.03 17.03 -30.81
#